data_AF-A0A4Y8PUT8-F1
#
_entry.id   AF-A0A4Y8PUT8-F1
#
_cell.length_a   1.000
_cell.length_b   1.000
_cell.length_c   1.000
_cell.angle_alpha   90.00
_cell.angle_beta   90.00
_cell.angle_gamma   90.00
#
_symmetry.space_group_name_H-M   'P 1'
#
loop_
_entity.id
_entity.type
_entity.pdbx_description
1 polymer ?
#
loop_
_entity_poly.entity_id
_entity_poly.type
_entity_poly.pdbx_seq_one_letter_code
_entity_poly.pdbx_strand_id
1 'polypeptide(L)' 'MEENRIGVCMICEQQSSGGIRIMSAFLCDACSMEIVRTDVRDKRYPFFVKQMRHMFQATPTRSKWM' A
#
# COMPACT_ATOMS: atom_id res chain seq x y z
N MET A 1 7.71 -22.15 -10.27
CA MET A 1 6.43 -22.17 -9.53
C MET A 1 6.19 -20.75 -9.09
N GLU A 2 5.38 -19.98 -9.82
CA GLU A 2 5.03 -18.60 -9.44
C GLU A 2 4.09 -18.70 -8.24
N GLU A 3 4.59 -18.42 -7.04
CA GLU A 3 3.77 -18.43 -5.83
C GLU A 3 2.69 -17.37 -6.00
N ASN A 4 1.46 -17.83 -6.25
CA ASN A 4 0.30 -16.97 -6.44
C ASN A 4 0.05 -16.21 -5.14
N ARG A 5 0.61 -15.00 -5.01
CA ARG A 5 0.51 -14.16 -3.81
C ARG A 5 -0.92 -13.66 -3.69
N ILE A 6 -1.79 -14.49 -3.12
CA ILE A 6 -3.17 -14.16 -2.81
C ILE A 6 -3.18 -13.31 -1.54
N GLY A 7 -3.76 -12.12 -1.62
CA GLY A 7 -3.86 -11.20 -0.49
C GLY A 7 -5.03 -10.24 -0.63
N VAL A 8 -5.40 -9.57 0.46
CA VAL A 8 -6.40 -8.50 0.46
C VAL A 8 -5.67 -7.17 0.22
N CYS A 9 -6.03 -6.48 -0.85
CA CYS A 9 -5.43 -5.19 -1.19
C CYS A 9 -5.82 -4.14 -0.15
N MET A 10 -4.84 -3.42 0.38
CA MET A 10 -5.09 -2.36 1.36
C MET A 10 -5.80 -1.12 0.79
N ILE A 11 -5.83 -0.96 -0.54
CA ILE A 11 -6.38 0.24 -1.21
C ILE A 11 -7.83 0.01 -1.61
N CYS A 12 -8.11 -1.09 -2.29
CA CYS A 12 -9.47 -1.41 -2.75
C CYS A 12 -10.18 -2.44 -1.87
N GLU A 13 -9.51 -2.98 -0.85
CA GLU A 13 -10.05 -3.98 0.09
C GLU A 13 -10.52 -5.29 -0.56
N GLN A 14 -10.12 -5.53 -1.82
CA GLN A 14 -10.47 -6.74 -2.57
C GLN A 14 -9.39 -7.82 -2.46
N GLN A 15 -9.84 -9.07 -2.45
CA GLN A 15 -8.95 -10.24 -2.50
C GLN A 15 -8.47 -10.44 -3.93
N SER A 16 -7.15 -10.49 -4.13
CA SER A 16 -6.55 -10.61 -5.46
C SER A 16 -5.40 -11.59 -5.45
N SER A 17 -5.27 -12.33 -6.55
CA SER A 17 -4.23 -13.32 -6.81
C SER A 17 -3.18 -12.68 -7.72
N GLY A 18 -2.29 -11.90 -7.13
CA GLY A 18 -1.35 -11.05 -7.87
C GLY A 18 -1.19 -9.68 -7.24
N GLY A 19 0.05 -9.22 -7.14
CA GLY A 19 0.38 -7.96 -6.52
C GLY A 19 1.73 -7.94 -5.81
N ILE A 20 2.01 -6.80 -5.22
CA ILE A 20 3.23 -6.54 -4.45
C ILE A 20 2.90 -6.46 -2.96
N ARG A 21 3.79 -7.01 -2.14
CA ARG A 21 3.72 -6.85 -0.68
C ARG A 21 4.79 -5.86 -0.25
N ILE A 22 4.37 -4.76 0.37
CA ILE A 22 5.24 -3.71 0.87
C ILE A 22 5.14 -3.72 2.40
N MET A 23 6.24 -4.09 3.07
CA MET A 23 6.27 -4.31 4.52
C MET A 23 5.18 -5.30 4.97
N SER A 24 4.25 -4.86 5.82
CA SER A 24 3.14 -5.66 6.34
C SER A 24 1.88 -5.64 5.47
N ALA A 25 1.85 -4.85 4.40
CA ALA A 25 0.65 -4.62 3.60
C ALA A 25 0.76 -5.19 2.18
N PHE A 26 -0.40 -5.51 1.62
CA PHE A 26 -0.53 -6.06 0.27
C PHE A 26 -1.25 -5.07 -0.65
N LEU A 27 -0.74 -4.92 -1.87
CA LEU A 27 -1.27 -4.08 -2.94
C LEU A 27 -1.46 -4.96 -4.17
N CYS A 28 -2.69 -5.05 -4.69
CA CYS A 28 -2.93 -5.77 -5.94
C CYS A 28 -2.27 -5.04 -7.13
N ASP A 29 -2.07 -5.76 -8.23
CA ASP A 29 -1.46 -5.21 -9.44
C ASP A 29 -2.20 -3.98 -9.97
N ALA A 30 -3.54 -3.99 -9.94
CA ALA A 30 -4.34 -2.85 -10.38
C ALA A 30 -4.02 -1.57 -9.58
N CYS A 31 -4.01 -1.66 -8.24
CA CYS A 31 -3.73 -0.50 -7.39
C CYS A 31 -2.27 -0.06 -7.47
N SER A 32 -1.32 -0.99 -7.52
CA SER A 32 0.10 -0.63 -7.66
C SER A 32 0.39 0.01 -9.02
N MET A 33 -0.20 -0.49 -10.10
CA MET A 33 -0.11 0.12 -11.44
C MET A 33 -0.77 1.50 -11.47
N GLU A 34 -1.91 1.69 -10.79
CA GLU A 34 -2.56 3.00 -10.71
C GLU A 34 -1.67 4.02 -9.99
N ILE A 35 -1.02 3.62 -8.89
CA ILE A 35 -0.06 4.48 -8.17
C ILE A 35 1.12 4.84 -9.08
N VAL A 36 1.73 3.87 -9.76
CA VAL A 36 2.87 4.09 -10.66
C VAL A 36 2.50 4.97 -11.86
N ARG A 37 1.27 4.84 -12.37
CA ARG A 37 0.76 5.64 -13.50
C ARG A 37 0.25 7.01 -13.09
N THR A 38 0.02 7.25 -11.80
CA THR A 38 -0.42 8.56 -11.32
C THR A 38 0.76 9.53 -11.37
N ASP A 39 0.68 10.53 -12.26
CA ASP A 39 1.69 11.59 -12.35
C ASP A 39 1.79 12.31 -11.00
N VAL A 40 3.01 12.64 -10.57
CA VAL A 40 3.27 13.37 -9.32
C VAL A 40 2.57 14.73 -9.24
N ARG A 41 2.16 15.28 -10.39
CA ARG A 41 1.40 16.52 -10.54
C ARG A 41 -0.11 16.32 -10.46
N ASP A 42 -0.60 15.07 -10.46
CA ASP A 42 -2.01 14.74 -10.30
C ASP A 42 -2.44 14.99 -8.84
N LYS A 43 -3.62 15.58 -8.65
CA LYS A 43 -4.22 15.85 -7.33
C LYS A 43 -4.46 14.58 -6.50
N ARG A 44 -4.42 13.40 -7.13
CA ARG A 44 -4.54 12.08 -6.49
C ARG A 44 -3.23 11.57 -5.90
N TYR A 45 -2.08 12.04 -6.37
CA TYR A 45 -0.76 11.61 -5.86
C TYR A 45 -0.58 11.83 -4.33
N PRO A 46 -1.00 12.98 -3.75
CA PRO A 46 -0.94 13.20 -2.30
C PRO A 46 -1.77 12.19 -1.48
N PHE A 47 -2.87 11.67 -2.04
CA PHE A 47 -3.70 10.68 -1.36
C PHE A 47 -2.94 9.35 -1.20
N PHE A 48 -2.29 8.88 -2.26
CA PHE A 48 -1.48 7.64 -2.21
C PHE A 48 -0.27 7.78 -1.29
N VAL A 49 0.42 8.93 -1.31
CA VAL A 49 1.55 9.21 -0.40
C VAL A 49 1.11 9.24 1.06
N LYS A 50 -0.08 9.77 1.35
CA LYS A 50 -0.65 9.76 2.72
C LYS A 50 -0.88 8.34 3.23
N GLN A 51 -1.47 7.47 2.40
CA GLN A 51 -1.69 6.07 2.76
C GLN A 51 -0.36 5.33 2.97
N MET A 52 0.61 5.54 2.09
CA MET A 52 1.95 4.96 2.23
C MET A 52 2.65 5.41 3.52
N ARG A 53 2.53 6.70 3.87
CA ARG A 53 3.07 7.23 5.14
C ARG A 53 2.55 6.51 6.37
N HIS A 54 1.27 6.13 6.43
CA HIS A 54 0.74 5.38 7.58
C HIS A 54 1.40 4.00 7.74
N MET A 55 1.82 3.38 6.64
CA MET A 55 2.50 2.09 6.64
C MET A 55 3.93 2.22 7.18
N PHE A 56 4.64 3.30 6.83
CA PHE A 56 5.97 3.60 7.33
C PHE A 56 5.97 4.21 8.74
N GLN A 57 4.90 4.91 9.13
CA GLN A 57 4.71 5.50 10.47
C GLN A 57 4.16 4.52 11.50
N ALA A 58 3.91 3.26 11.11
CA ALA A 58 3.76 2.16 12.05
C ALA A 58 5.08 1.81 12.77
N THR A 59 5.86 2.82 13.16
CA THR A 59 6.53 2.74 14.45
C THR A 59 5.40 2.69 15.48
N PRO A 60 5.35 1.76 16.44
CA PRO A 60 4.72 2.09 17.69
C PRO A 60 5.49 3.31 18.19
N THR A 61 4.94 4.52 18.00
CA THR A 61 5.22 5.59 18.95
C THR A 61 4.78 5.00 20.26
N ARG A 62 5.76 4.44 20.96
CA ARG A 62 5.71 4.05 22.34
C ARG A 62 5.55 5.37 23.09
N SER A 63 4.34 5.91 23.03
CA SER A 63 3.79 6.91 23.92
C SER A 63 3.61 6.23 25.27
N LYS A 64 4.75 5.89 25.89
CA LYS A 64 4.88 5.42 27.24
C LYS A 64 6.35 5.52 27.59
N TRP A 65 6.78 6.74 27.93
CA TRP A 65 7.73 7.11 28.98
C TRP A 65 7.96 8.63 28.93
N MET A 66 7.00 9.40 29.45
CA MET A 66 7.19 10.55 30.36
C MET A 66 5.83 11.13 30.73
#